data_AF-Q9SQ87-F1
#
_entry.id   AF-Q9SQ87-F1
#
_cell.length_a   1.000
_cell.length_b   1.000
_cell.length_c   1.000
_cell.angle_alpha   90.00
_cell.angle_beta   90.00
_cell.angle_gamma   90.00
#
_symmetry.space_group_name_H-M   'P 1'
#
loop_
_entity.id
_entity.type
_entity.pdbx_description
1 polymer ?
#
loop_
_entity_poly.entity_id
_entity_poly.type
_entity_poly.pdbx_seq_one_letter_code
_entity_poly.pdbx_strand_id
1 'polypeptide(L)' 'INYLRADVKRGNISEEEDMIIKLHATLGNRWSLIAGHLPGRT' A
#
# COMPACT_ATOMS: atom_id res chain seq x y z
N ILE A 1 -21.14 14.60 3.94
CA ILE A 1 -19.71 14.36 4.22
C ILE A 1 -19.09 13.82 2.93
N ASN A 2 -18.30 14.64 2.23
CA ASN A 2 -17.85 14.38 0.85
C ASN A 2 -16.50 13.62 0.89
N TYR A 3 -16.49 12.36 0.42
CA TYR A 3 -15.34 11.45 0.51
C TYR A 3 -14.31 11.63 -0.62
N LEU A 4 -14.46 12.64 -1.47
CA LEU A 4 -13.55 12.87 -2.60
C LEU A 4 -12.88 14.22 -2.42
N ARG A 5 -11.92 14.30 -1.49
CA ARG A 5 -10.93 15.38 -1.50
C ARG A 5 -10.08 15.20 -2.76
N ALA A 6 -10.26 16.11 -3.72
CA ALA A 6 -9.53 16.18 -4.99
C ALA A 6 -8.02 16.45 -4.83
N ASP A 7 -7.51 16.55 -3.60
CA ASP A 7 -6.09 16.70 -3.26
C ASP A 7 -5.45 15.38 -2.80
N VAL A 8 -6.04 14.22 -3.12
CA VAL A 8 -5.31 12.94 -3.08
C VAL A 8 -4.27 13.01 -4.19
N LYS A 9 -3.14 13.64 -3.87
CA LYS A 9 -1.93 13.58 -4.66
C LYS A 9 -1.66 12.11 -4.92
N ARG A 10 -1.71 11.75 -6.20
CA ARG A 10 -1.31 10.48 -6.80
C ARG A 10 0.21 10.28 -6.67
N GLY A 11 0.75 10.56 -5.48
CA GLY A 11 2.16 10.90 -5.25
C GLY A 11 3.05 9.69 -5.09
N ASN A 12 2.60 8.64 -4.39
CA ASN A 12 3.49 7.55 -3.98
C ASN A 12 2.91 6.14 -4.14
N ILE A 13 1.78 5.99 -4.83
CA ILE A 13 1.12 4.67 -5.00
C ILE A 13 2.08 3.68 -5.68
N SER A 14 2.90 4.16 -6.62
CA SER A 14 3.85 3.31 -7.36
C SER A 14 4.93 2.66 -6.49
N GLU A 15 5.36 3.32 -5.40
CA GLU A 15 6.39 2.76 -4.50
C GLU A 15 5.77 1.71 -3.56
N GLU A 16 4.56 1.99 -3.04
CA GLU A 16 3.81 1.03 -2.25
C GLU A 16 3.40 -0.20 -3.09
N GLU A 17 2.97 0.00 -4.33
CA GLU A 17 2.61 -1.09 -5.25
C GLU A 17 3.80 -2.02 -5.55
N ASP A 18 4.98 -1.46 -5.84
CA ASP A 18 6.20 -2.26 -6.06
C ASP A 18 6.58 -3.07 -4.82
N MET A 19 6.44 -2.47 -3.63
CA MET A 19 6.68 -3.15 -2.36
C MET A 19 5.68 -4.29 -2.13
N ILE A 20 4.39 -4.05 -2.39
CA ILE A 20 3.33 -5.08 -2.28
C ILE A 20 3.63 -6.25 -3.23
N ILE A 21 4.04 -5.98 -4.47
CA ILE A 21 4.37 -7.02 -5.45
C ILE A 21 5.58 -7.84 -5.00
N LYS A 22 6.66 -7.20 -4.53
CA LYS A 22 7.84 -7.89 -3.98
C LYS A 22 7.53 -8.73 -2.75
N LEU A 23 6.73 -8.18 -1.84
CA LEU A 23 6.31 -8.86 -0.62
C LEU A 23 5.37 -10.03 -0.94
N HIS A 24 4.44 -9.87 -1.89
CA HIS A 24 3.55 -10.94 -2.34
C HIS A 24 4.33 -12.06 -3.04
N ALA A 25 5.32 -11.73 -3.86
CA ALA A 25 6.22 -12.71 -4.46
C ALA A 25 7.01 -13.53 -3.42
N THR A 26 7.35 -12.92 -2.28
CA THR A 26 8.12 -13.56 -1.21
C THR A 26 7.25 -14.30 -0.18
N LEU A 27 6.09 -13.73 0.18
CA LEU A 27 5.24 -14.18 1.29
C LEU A 27 3.95 -14.88 0.82
N GLY A 28 3.59 -14.75 -0.46
CA GLY A 28 2.35 -15.27 -1.04
C GLY A 28 1.11 -14.55 -0.49
N ASN A 29 0.01 -15.27 -0.31
CA ASN A 29 -1.30 -14.73 0.13
C ASN A 29 -1.38 -14.33 1.62
N ARG A 30 -0.26 -13.93 2.23
CA ARG A 30 -0.16 -13.53 3.64
C ARG A 30 -0.39 -12.02 3.80
N TRP A 31 -1.58 -11.56 3.42
CA TRP A 31 -1.94 -10.13 3.42
C TRP A 31 -1.73 -9.42 4.76
N SER A 32 -1.99 -10.08 5.89
CA SER A 32 -1.76 -9.50 7.22
C SER A 32 -0.29 -9.14 7.47
N LEU A 33 0.64 -9.95 6.95
CA LEU A 33 2.08 -9.72 7.10
C LEU A 33 2.58 -8.66 6.10
N ILE A 34 2.08 -8.71 4.86
CA ILE A 34 2.35 -7.69 3.83
C ILE A 34 1.91 -6.31 4.32
N ALA A 35 0.71 -6.21 4.90
CA ALA A 35 0.18 -4.95 5.44
C ALA A 35 1.00 -4.41 6.61
N GLY A 36 1.64 -5.28 7.42
CA GLY A 36 2.55 -4.87 8.49
C GLY A 36 3.88 -4.30 8.00
N HIS A 37 4.25 -4.53 6.74
CA HIS A 37 5.45 -4.01 6.11
C HIS A 37 5.23 -2.72 5.31
N LEU A 38 3.98 -2.25 5.16
CA LEU A 38 3.69 -1.00 4.45
C LEU A 38 3.89 0.21 5.39
N PRO A 39 4.85 1.10 5.10
CA PRO A 39 5.10 2.29 5.91
C PRO A 39 3.94 3.29 5.76
N GLY A 40 3.37 3.76 6.87
CA GLY A 40 2.24 4.71 6.86
C GLY A 40 0.91 4.17 7.41
N ARG A 41 0.90 2.98 7.99
CA ARG A 41 -0.24 2.39 8.71
C ARG A 41 -0.11 2.54 10.24
N THR A 42 -0.02 3.79 10.72
CA THR A 42 -0.35 4.23 12.10
C THR A 42 -0.90 5.64 12.04
#